data_AF-A0A7W1ASX2-F1
#
_entry.id   AF-A0A7W1ASX2-F1
#
_cell.length_a   1.000
_cell.length_b   1.000
_cell.length_c   1.000
_cell.angle_alpha   90.00
_cell.angle_beta   90.00
_cell.angle_gamma   90.00
#
_symmetry.space_group_name_H-M   'P 1'
#
loop_
_entity.id
_entity.type
_entity.pdbx_description
1 polymer ?
#
loop_
_entity_poly.entity_id
_entity_poly.type
_entity_poly.pdbx_seq_one_letter_code
_entity_poly.pdbx_strand_id
1 'polypeptide(L)' 'MAQEPFTGPDEPRPPRRQRKRSAADGIRAKEFPPAMRGYDRAAVDSWRDEVVALVERLEEQLPRDAAVK' A
#
# COMPACT_ATOMS: atom_id res chain seq x y z
N MET A 1 -44.38 -21.79 17.11
CA MET A 1 -43.03 -22.31 17.41
C MET A 1 -42.03 -21.55 16.55
N ALA A 2 -40.83 -21.32 17.06
CA ALA A 2 -39.93 -20.20 16.76
C ALA A 2 -39.47 -20.08 15.29
N GLN A 3 -39.32 -18.84 14.81
CA GLN A 3 -38.44 -18.53 13.67
C GLN A 3 -37.01 -18.47 14.18
N GLU A 4 -36.12 -19.26 13.59
CA GLU A 4 -34.69 -19.24 13.91
C GLU A 4 -34.07 -17.93 13.40
N PRO A 5 -33.23 -17.24 14.17
CA PRO A 5 -32.52 -16.06 13.68
C PRO A 5 -31.48 -16.51 12.64
N PHE A 6 -31.60 -15.98 11.42
CA PHE A 6 -30.55 -16.10 10.39
C PHE A 6 -29.28 -15.45 10.93
N THR A 7 -28.43 -16.27 11.54
CA THR A 7 -27.05 -15.92 11.84
C THR A 7 -26.30 -16.19 10.53
N GLY A 8 -26.31 -15.21 9.64
CA GLY A 8 -25.41 -15.22 8.48
C GLY A 8 -23.98 -15.45 8.96
N PRO A 9 -23.11 -16.06 8.14
CA PRO A 9 -21.74 -16.31 8.56
C PRO A 9 -21.16 -15.00 9.11
N ASP A 10 -20.57 -15.10 10.30
CA ASP A 10 -19.69 -14.10 10.91
C ASP A 10 -18.47 -13.96 10.00
N GLU A 11 -18.69 -13.41 8.80
CA GLU A 11 -17.61 -13.07 7.92
C GLU A 11 -17.04 -11.77 8.49
N PRO A 12 -15.80 -11.77 9.01
CA PRO A 12 -15.21 -10.57 9.57
C PRO A 12 -15.24 -9.52 8.46
N ARG A 13 -16.04 -8.47 8.69
CA ARG A 13 -16.13 -7.32 7.80
C ARG A 13 -14.71 -6.94 7.38
N PRO A 14 -14.37 -6.95 6.08
CA PRO A 14 -13.01 -6.66 5.65
C PRO A 14 -12.60 -5.30 6.23
N PRO A 15 -11.36 -5.17 6.72
CA PRO A 15 -10.94 -3.99 7.46
C PRO A 15 -11.22 -2.74 6.64
N ARG A 16 -11.93 -1.80 7.26
CA ARG A 16 -12.26 -0.49 6.70
C ARG A 16 -11.02 0.06 5.99
N ARG A 17 -11.12 0.22 4.66
CA ARG A 17 -10.15 0.82 3.73
C ARG A 17 -9.14 1.66 4.53
N GLN A 18 -8.01 1.05 4.90
CA GLN A 18 -7.03 1.69 5.78
C GLN A 18 -6.74 3.06 5.19
N ARG A 19 -6.83 4.12 6.02
CA ARG A 19 -6.38 5.47 5.67
C ARG A 19 -5.10 5.29 4.87
N LYS A 20 -5.14 5.54 3.55
CA LYS A 20 -4.03 5.22 2.65
C LYS A 20 -2.78 5.85 3.29
N ARG A 21 -1.87 5.00 3.80
CA ARG A 21 -0.49 5.39 4.12
C ARG A 21 0.03 6.15 2.90
N SER A 22 0.85 7.18 3.13
CA SER A 22 1.49 7.93 2.04
C SER A 22 2.08 6.94 1.03
N ALA A 23 2.02 7.28 -0.26
CA ALA A 23 2.51 6.39 -1.31
C ALA A 23 4.00 6.05 -1.08
N ALA A 24 4.78 6.99 -0.53
CA ALA A 24 6.17 6.78 -0.14
C ALA A 24 6.33 5.70 0.95
N ASP A 25 5.47 5.69 1.97
CA ASP A 25 5.47 4.65 3.01
C ASP A 25 5.13 3.27 2.44
N GLY A 26 4.20 3.21 1.49
CA GLY A 26 3.89 1.97 0.76
C GLY A 26 5.08 1.41 -0.02
N ILE A 27 5.89 2.28 -0.61
CA ILE A 27 7.11 1.89 -1.32
C ILE A 27 8.17 1.43 -0.32
N ARG A 28 8.37 2.12 0.82
CA ARG A 28 9.28 1.74 1.91
C ARG A 28 8.91 0.44 2.64
N ALA A 29 7.64 0.03 2.60
CA ALA A 29 7.19 -1.21 3.22
C ALA A 29 7.30 -2.43 2.27
N LYS A 30 7.58 -2.24 0.98
CA LYS A 30 7.61 -3.33 0.00
C LYS A 30 8.83 -4.24 0.16
N GLU A 31 8.60 -5.53 0.32
CA GLU A 31 9.65 -6.55 0.30
C GLU A 31 9.67 -7.28 -1.04
N PHE A 32 10.88 -7.60 -1.53
CA PHE A 32 11.09 -8.34 -2.77
C PHE A 32 11.72 -9.70 -2.45
N PRO A 33 11.13 -10.81 -2.89
CA PRO A 33 11.71 -12.13 -2.68
C PRO A 33 13.02 -12.27 -3.48
N PRO A 34 14.04 -12.96 -2.92
CA PRO A 34 15.28 -13.20 -3.63
C PRO A 34 15.08 -14.19 -4.80
N ALA A 35 15.75 -13.94 -5.92
CA ALA A 35 15.72 -14.80 -7.11
C ALA A 35 17.14 -15.24 -7.50
N MET A 36 17.29 -16.46 -8.06
CA MET A 36 18.59 -16.99 -8.52
C MET A 36 19.21 -16.15 -9.65
N ARG A 37 18.39 -15.43 -10.41
CA ARG A 37 18.80 -14.40 -11.36
C ARG A 37 17.86 -13.22 -11.18
N GLY A 38 18.41 -12.09 -10.79
CA GLY A 38 17.64 -10.90 -10.48
C GLY A 38 18.49 -9.65 -10.56
N TYR A 39 17.87 -8.53 -10.23
CA TYR A 39 18.57 -7.26 -10.08
C TYR A 39 19.49 -7.29 -8.86
N ASP A 40 20.57 -6.53 -8.93
CA ASP A 40 21.44 -6.31 -7.77
C ASP A 40 20.64 -5.64 -6.65
N ARG A 41 20.76 -6.17 -5.42
CA ARG A 41 19.94 -5.68 -4.29
C ARG A 41 20.30 -4.25 -3.92
N ALA A 42 21.60 -3.93 -3.87
CA ALA A 42 22.03 -2.59 -3.53
C ALA A 42 21.58 -1.56 -4.58
N ALA A 43 21.60 -1.93 -5.86
CA ALA A 43 21.07 -1.11 -6.94
C ALA A 43 19.56 -0.88 -6.81
N VAL A 44 18.79 -1.93 -6.48
CA VAL A 44 17.34 -1.81 -6.28
C VAL A 44 17.01 -0.97 -5.04
N ASP A 45 17.73 -1.14 -3.94
CA ASP A 45 17.55 -0.35 -2.72
C ASP A 45 17.87 1.14 -2.98
N SER A 46 18.99 1.44 -3.64
CA SER A 46 19.32 2.82 -4.02
C SER A 46 18.26 3.45 -4.91
N TRP A 47 17.82 2.73 -5.95
CA TRP A 47 16.76 3.22 -6.85
C TRP A 47 15.44 3.43 -6.10
N ARG A 48 15.11 2.55 -5.16
CA ARG A 48 13.91 2.67 -4.33
C ARG A 48 13.95 3.92 -3.46
N ASP A 49 15.09 4.25 -2.86
CA ASP A 49 15.26 5.49 -2.09
C ASP A 49 15.06 6.73 -2.97
N GLU A 50 15.57 6.74 -4.20
CA GLU A 50 15.33 7.82 -5.17
C GLU A 50 13.84 7.99 -5.51
N VAL A 51 13.13 6.88 -5.73
CA VAL A 51 11.68 6.90 -6.02
C VAL A 51 10.90 7.39 -4.81
N VAL A 52 11.25 6.96 -3.60
CA VAL A 52 10.61 7.42 -2.36
C VAL A 52 10.74 8.93 -2.22
N ALA A 53 11.94 9.48 -2.39
CA ALA A 53 12.19 10.91 -2.31
C ALA A 53 11.39 11.70 -3.37
N LEU A 54 11.28 11.15 -4.59
CA LEU A 54 10.47 11.74 -5.65
C LEU A 54 8.98 11.77 -5.28
N VAL A 55 8.46 10.66 -4.74
CA VAL A 55 7.05 10.56 -4.33
C VAL A 55 6.73 11.51 -3.18
N GLU A 56 7.60 11.62 -2.18
CA GLU A 56 7.45 12.60 -1.09
C GLU A 56 7.36 14.01 -1.64
N ARG A 57 8.29 14.39 -2.53
CA ARG A 57 8.28 15.71 -3.17
C ARG A 57 7.00 15.96 -3.98
N LEU A 58 6.48 14.95 -4.68
CA LEU A 58 5.23 15.08 -5.43
C LEU A 58 4.01 15.19 -4.50
N GLU A 59 3.97 14.44 -3.40
CA GLU A 59 2.91 14.52 -2.39
C GLU A 59 2.89 15.89 -1.69
N GLU A 60 4.06 16.51 -1.49
CA GLU A 60 4.18 17.88 -0.97
C GLU A 60 3.68 18.93 -1.99
N GLN A 61 3.98 18.73 -3.28
CA GLN A 61 3.56 19.66 -4.35
C GLN A 61 2.08 19.51 -4.73
N LEU A 62 1.50 18.33 -4.53
CA LEU A 62 0.11 18.01 -4.84
C LEU A 62 -0.56 17.48 -3.56
N PRO A 63 -1.00 18.36 -2.65
CA PRO A 63 -1.65 17.95 -1.40
C PRO A 63 -3.02 17.33 -1.71
N ARG A 64 -3.05 16.06 -2.13
CA ARG A 64 -4.22 15.19 -2.36
C ARG A 64 -5.34 15.70 -3.30
N ASP A 65 -5.39 16.97 -3.68
CA ASP A 65 -6.58 17.62 -4.25
C ASP A 65 -6.58 17.69 -5.80
N ALA A 66 -5.45 17.42 -6.46
CA ALA A 66 -5.36 17.53 -7.91
C ALA A 66 -5.75 16.27 -8.70
N ALA A 67 -6.19 15.19 -8.04
CA ALA A 67 -6.38 13.90 -8.71
C ALA A 67 -7.74 13.30 -8.40
N VAL A 68 -8.79 13.78 -9.07
CA VAL A 68 -9.62 13.04 -10.05
C VAL A 68 -10.53 14.07 -10.74
N LYS A 69 -10.33 14.31 -12.04
CA LYS A 69 -11.37 14.86 -12.93
C LYS A 69 -11.53 13.93 -14.11
#